data_AF-A0A944UZP5-F1
#
_entry.id   AF-A0A944UZP5-F1
#
_cell.length_a   1.000
_cell.length_b   1.000
_cell.length_c   1.000
_cell.angle_alpha   90.00
_cell.angle_beta   90.00
_cell.angle_gamma   90.00
#
_symmetry.space_group_name_H-M   'P 1'
#
loop_
_entity.id
_entity.type
_entity.pdbx_description
1 polymer ?
#
loop_
_entity_poly.entity_id
_entity_poly.type
_entity_poly.pdbx_seq_one_letter_code
_entity_poly.pdbx_strand_id
1 'polypeptide(L)'
;MRIKIIAIILILSSLLFSIELIDAEKLIHLDRTKLENYEQIELATNRNKDGEEKNDSWKGIKLTDILNEYSISNYDKLCFISSDNYLVRVSKEDILNNSAILALVRNGKMLEDENIRLVIPAIRDMFWIQDISTIKTETITDTPFPHTIYFAEPILQKTQIRDELPPFVKVTGYTFTEIMAQAFPFLKDEVLVVGKDGVKHSLDYDKYLKNAILIKNNKSFNLKSPDMPAGMWIKNLAYIQIFDVAVIFQNHFSSLTDVKKILNWKIFPSEVTLHFNENVEKLNSSEKFNSGNWSKAEWLKW
;
A
#
# COMPACT_ATOMS: atom_id res chain seq x y z
N MET A 1 -43.24 43.06 20.86
CA MET A 1 -43.13 41.62 20.50
C MET A 1 -41.76 41.41 19.88
N ARG A 2 -40.86 40.74 20.62
CA ARG A 2 -39.47 40.50 20.25
C ARG A 2 -39.41 39.36 19.23
N ILE A 3 -38.86 39.61 18.05
CA ILE A 3 -38.38 38.54 17.17
C ILE A 3 -36.91 38.82 16.93
N LYS A 4 -36.09 38.18 17.77
CA LYS A 4 -34.67 37.97 17.53
C LYS A 4 -34.59 36.98 16.37
N ILE A 5 -34.38 37.43 15.14
CA ILE A 5 -33.83 36.54 14.12
C ILE A 5 -32.33 36.54 14.34
N ILE A 6 -31.93 35.47 15.02
CA ILE A 6 -30.59 34.95 15.20
C ILE A 6 -29.82 35.17 13.91
N ALA A 7 -28.74 35.95 13.99
CA ALA A 7 -27.71 35.95 12.98
C ALA A 7 -27.33 34.49 12.76
N ILE A 8 -27.65 34.00 11.56
CA ILE A 8 -27.14 32.74 11.04
C ILE A 8 -25.63 32.90 11.14
N ILE A 9 -25.06 32.27 12.16
CA ILE A 9 -23.67 31.87 12.17
C ILE A 9 -23.56 31.01 10.92
N LEU A 10 -23.11 31.63 9.84
CA LEU A 10 -22.41 30.93 8.79
C LEU A 10 -21.29 30.20 9.53
N ILE A 11 -21.54 28.93 9.83
CA ILE A 11 -20.50 27.96 10.07
C ILE A 11 -19.78 27.87 8.73
N LEU A 12 -18.89 28.84 8.52
CA LEU A 12 -17.78 28.71 7.63
C LEU A 12 -16.92 27.65 8.31
N SER A 13 -17.26 26.38 8.09
CA SER A 13 -16.30 25.29 8.24
C SER A 13 -15.28 25.52 7.12
N SER A 14 -14.42 26.52 7.28
CA SER A 14 -13.09 26.42 6.72
C SER A 14 -12.59 25.08 7.23
N LEU A 15 -12.41 24.13 6.30
CA LEU A 15 -11.71 22.89 6.55
C LEU A 15 -10.34 23.31 7.09
N LEU A 16 -10.23 23.41 8.41
CA LEU A 16 -8.96 23.72 9.05
C LEU A 16 -8.10 22.50 8.77
N PHE A 17 -7.03 22.71 8.03
CA PHE A 17 -6.03 21.69 7.80
C PHE A 17 -5.61 21.09 9.15
N SER A 18 -5.64 19.77 9.22
CA SER A 18 -5.14 19.03 10.36
C SER A 18 -4.62 17.68 9.89
N ILE A 19 -3.42 17.34 10.33
CA ILE A 19 -2.91 15.97 10.23
C ILE A 19 -3.56 15.16 11.36
N GLU A 20 -4.20 14.06 10.99
CA GLU A 20 -4.72 13.08 11.94
C GLU A 20 -3.61 12.10 12.34
N LEU A 21 -3.17 12.14 13.58
CA LEU A 21 -2.28 11.15 14.17
C LEU A 21 -3.11 10.11 14.93
N ILE A 22 -3.14 8.89 14.40
CA ILE A 22 -3.92 7.77 14.92
C ILE A 22 -2.99 6.76 15.59
N ASP A 23 -3.22 6.50 16.87
CA ASP A 23 -2.53 5.48 17.65
C ASP A 23 -3.54 4.51 18.28
N ALA A 24 -3.69 3.32 17.70
CA ALA A 24 -4.81 2.42 17.99
C ALA A 24 -6.17 3.15 17.90
N GLU A 25 -6.89 3.30 19.01
CA GLU A 25 -8.18 4.00 19.09
C GLU A 25 -8.02 5.52 19.39
N LYS A 26 -6.79 5.98 19.66
CA LYS A 26 -6.53 7.38 20.00
C LYS A 26 -6.36 8.20 18.72
N LEU A 27 -7.22 9.19 18.54
CA LEU A 27 -7.12 10.18 17.47
C LEU A 27 -6.60 11.52 18.02
N ILE A 28 -5.54 12.03 17.42
CA ILE A 28 -4.92 13.32 17.74
C ILE A 28 -4.94 14.20 16.49
N HIS A 29 -5.43 15.42 16.63
CA HIS A 29 -5.37 16.44 15.58
C HIS A 29 -4.12 17.30 15.75
N LEU A 30 -3.34 17.42 14.67
CA LEU A 30 -2.15 18.24 14.57
C LEU A 30 -2.41 19.33 13.52
N ASP A 31 -2.91 20.47 13.97
CA ASP A 31 -3.03 21.66 13.13
C ASP A 31 -1.68 22.39 12.98
N ARG A 32 -1.61 23.31 12.02
CA ARG A 32 -0.41 24.10 11.77
C ARG A 32 0.07 24.87 13.00
N THR A 33 -0.84 25.54 13.72
CA THR A 33 -0.48 26.37 14.88
C THR A 33 0.25 25.54 15.92
N LYS A 34 -0.24 24.32 16.13
CA LYS A 34 0.37 23.34 17.03
C LYS A 34 1.73 22.89 16.54
N LEU A 35 1.87 22.56 15.26
CA LEU A 35 3.15 22.17 14.65
C LEU A 35 4.20 23.29 14.75
N GLU A 36 3.81 24.55 14.57
CA GLU A 36 4.70 25.72 14.65
C GLU A 36 5.20 26.00 16.08
N ASN A 37 4.50 25.50 17.11
CA ASN A 37 4.92 25.66 18.50
C ASN A 37 6.01 24.66 18.95
N TYR A 38 6.30 23.63 18.16
CA TYR A 38 7.42 22.73 18.44
C TYR A 38 8.76 23.38 18.11
N GLU A 39 9.82 22.89 18.75
CA GLU A 39 11.19 23.19 18.34
C GLU A 39 11.41 22.77 16.88
N GLN A 40 11.87 23.72 16.06
CA GLN A 40 12.12 23.50 14.65
C GLN A 40 13.62 23.23 14.43
N ILE A 41 13.93 22.17 13.70
CA ILE A 41 15.30 21.87 13.26
C ILE A 41 15.46 22.05 11.77
N GLU A 42 16.71 22.24 11.33
CA GLU A 42 17.07 22.34 9.92
C GLU A 42 17.79 21.07 9.46
N LEU A 43 17.47 20.63 8.24
CA LEU A 43 18.12 19.49 7.59
C LEU A 43 18.43 19.84 6.14
N ALA A 44 19.58 19.40 5.65
CA ALA A 44 19.94 19.47 4.24
C ALA A 44 19.81 18.08 3.60
N THR A 45 19.36 18.05 2.37
CA THR A 45 19.24 16.82 1.58
C THR A 45 19.82 17.02 0.19
N ASN A 46 20.41 15.98 -0.37
CA ASN A 46 20.81 15.91 -1.77
C ASN A 46 20.09 14.71 -2.40
N ARG A 47 19.45 14.93 -3.54
CA ARG A 47 18.88 13.85 -4.36
C ARG A 47 19.26 14.02 -5.82
N ASN A 48 19.48 12.91 -6.50
CA ASN A 48 19.56 12.90 -7.96
C ASN A 48 18.17 12.65 -8.53
N LYS A 49 17.66 13.60 -9.30
CA LYS A 49 16.38 13.47 -10.02
C LYS A 49 16.63 13.73 -11.50
N ASP A 50 16.39 12.71 -12.31
CA ASP A 50 16.55 12.75 -13.77
C ASP A 50 17.96 13.15 -14.24
N GLY A 51 18.99 12.82 -13.45
CA GLY A 51 20.39 13.16 -13.73
C GLY A 51 20.84 14.50 -13.16
N GLU A 52 19.94 15.28 -12.56
CA GLU A 52 20.26 16.54 -11.88
C GLU A 52 20.35 16.34 -10.37
N GLU A 53 21.45 16.80 -9.77
CA GLU A 53 21.54 16.92 -8.31
C GLU A 53 20.68 18.09 -7.82
N LYS A 54 19.76 17.80 -6.91
CA LYS A 54 18.92 18.78 -6.22
C LYS A 54 19.29 18.79 -4.75
N ASN A 55 19.85 19.91 -4.33
CA ASN A 55 20.08 20.23 -2.93
C ASN A 55 18.87 21.00 -2.40
N ASP A 56 18.28 20.52 -1.31
CA ASP A 56 17.18 21.17 -0.63
C ASP A 56 17.53 21.35 0.85
N SER A 57 17.25 22.54 1.39
CA SER A 57 17.19 22.77 2.83
C SER A 57 15.75 22.69 3.32
N TRP A 58 15.57 22.07 4.47
CA TRP A 58 14.27 21.85 5.10
C TRP A 58 14.31 22.37 6.51
N LYS A 59 13.18 22.90 6.98
CA LYS A 59 12.99 23.21 8.39
C LYS A 59 11.64 22.68 8.85
N GLY A 60 11.64 22.03 10.01
CA GLY A 60 10.48 21.31 10.49
C GLY A 60 10.66 20.69 11.88
N ILE A 61 9.67 19.89 12.27
CA ILE A 61 9.59 19.26 13.58
C ILE A 61 10.16 17.86 13.50
N LYS A 62 11.01 17.46 14.44
CA LYS A 62 11.39 16.04 14.57
C LYS A 62 10.15 15.23 14.88
N LEU A 63 9.89 14.20 14.07
CA LEU A 63 8.70 13.37 14.26
C LEU A 63 8.71 12.70 15.64
N THR A 64 9.89 12.34 16.16
CA THR A 64 10.05 11.77 17.51
C THR A 64 9.54 12.67 18.62
N ASP A 65 9.63 13.99 18.47
CA ASP A 65 9.21 14.92 19.52
C ASP A 65 7.68 14.95 19.62
N ILE A 66 7.00 14.91 18.47
CA ILE A 66 5.54 14.74 18.39
C ILE A 66 5.14 13.40 19.03
N LEU A 67 5.77 12.29 18.63
CA LEU A 67 5.43 10.97 19.16
C LEU A 67 5.64 10.88 20.68
N ASN A 68 6.74 11.47 21.19
CA ASN A 68 7.05 11.49 22.61
C ASN A 68 6.04 12.30 23.43
N GLU A 69 5.58 13.46 22.94
CA GLU A 69 4.53 14.26 23.61
C GLU A 69 3.26 13.45 23.85
N TYR A 70 2.89 12.59 22.89
CA TYR A 70 1.69 11.76 22.99
C TYR A 70 1.92 10.38 23.60
N SER A 71 3.12 10.11 24.11
CA SER A 71 3.55 8.81 24.67
C SER A 71 3.44 7.65 23.66
N ILE A 72 3.58 7.93 22.36
CA ILE A 72 3.48 6.95 21.29
C ILE A 72 4.86 6.30 21.10
N SER A 73 4.98 5.06 21.58
CA SER A 73 6.22 4.29 21.50
C SER A 73 6.03 2.85 21.04
N ASN A 74 4.82 2.31 21.16
CA ASN A 74 4.51 0.93 20.82
C ASN A 74 4.00 0.80 19.38
N TYR A 75 4.93 0.82 18.43
CA TYR A 75 4.66 0.61 17.01
C TYR A 75 5.90 0.01 16.36
N ASP A 76 5.71 -0.64 15.21
CA ASP A 76 6.81 -1.15 14.38
C ASP A 76 6.98 -0.31 13.12
N LYS A 77 5.90 0.30 12.63
CA LYS A 77 5.88 1.18 11.46
C LYS A 77 4.95 2.37 11.69
N LEU A 78 5.22 3.45 10.96
CA LEU A 78 4.27 4.53 10.75
C LEU A 78 3.79 4.47 9.30
N CYS A 79 2.48 4.53 9.14
CA CYS A 79 1.79 4.61 7.87
C CYS A 79 1.35 6.04 7.64
N PHE A 80 1.90 6.66 6.60
CA PHE A 80 1.57 8.03 6.21
C PHE A 80 0.65 7.98 4.99
N ILE A 81 -0.43 8.73 5.05
CA ILE A 81 -1.43 8.85 4.00
C ILE A 81 -1.53 10.32 3.63
N SER A 82 -1.49 10.63 2.35
CA SER A 82 -1.74 11.96 1.83
C SER A 82 -3.21 12.17 1.47
N SER A 83 -3.60 13.42 1.26
CA SER A 83 -4.95 13.80 0.86
C SER A 83 -5.40 13.16 -0.47
N ASP A 84 -4.47 12.80 -1.37
CA ASP A 84 -4.74 12.07 -2.61
C ASP A 84 -4.69 10.53 -2.46
N ASN A 85 -4.66 10.04 -1.21
CA ASN A 85 -4.54 8.64 -0.83
C ASN A 85 -3.22 7.95 -1.22
N TYR A 86 -2.16 8.71 -1.54
CA TYR A 86 -0.83 8.12 -1.62
C TYR A 86 -0.39 7.64 -0.24
N LEU A 87 0.24 6.47 -0.18
CA LEU A 87 0.55 5.80 1.07
C LEU A 87 1.99 5.32 1.09
N VAL A 88 2.69 5.65 2.18
CA VAL A 88 4.03 5.13 2.47
C VAL A 88 4.08 4.58 3.88
N ARG A 89 4.80 3.46 4.06
CA ARG A 89 5.08 2.88 5.38
C ARG A 89 6.57 3.00 5.65
N VAL A 90 6.91 3.54 6.81
CA VAL A 90 8.30 3.73 7.25
C VAL A 90 8.50 2.95 8.54
N SER A 91 9.62 2.22 8.64
CA SER A 91 9.92 1.44 9.84
C SER A 91 10.25 2.35 11.02
N LYS A 92 9.96 1.89 12.24
CA LYS A 92 10.37 2.59 13.46
C LYS A 92 11.88 2.84 13.49
N GLU A 93 12.68 1.86 13.05
CA GLU A 93 14.13 2.00 12.93
C GLU A 93 14.50 3.17 12.02
N ASP A 94 13.87 3.28 10.85
CA ASP A 94 14.14 4.37 9.92
C ASP A 94 13.77 5.74 10.49
N ILE A 95 12.64 5.83 11.20
CA ILE A 95 12.19 7.07 11.86
C ILE A 95 13.18 7.51 12.94
N LEU A 96 13.62 6.57 13.78
CA LEU A 96 14.51 6.86 14.91
C LEU A 96 15.94 7.16 14.47
N ASN A 97 16.46 6.43 13.49
CA ASN A 97 17.87 6.50 13.12
C ASN A 97 18.20 7.60 12.10
N ASN A 98 17.20 8.09 11.35
CA ASN A 98 17.45 8.95 10.19
C ASN A 98 16.87 10.37 10.31
N SER A 99 16.68 10.87 11.54
CA SER A 99 16.25 12.26 11.80
C SER A 99 15.00 12.66 11.00
N ALA A 100 13.95 11.83 11.05
CA ALA A 100 12.71 12.10 10.33
C ALA A 100 12.06 13.41 10.82
N ILE A 101 11.69 14.30 9.89
CA ILE A 101 10.97 15.54 10.20
C ILE A 101 9.65 15.65 9.45
N LEU A 102 8.69 16.35 10.06
CA LEU A 102 7.60 17.01 9.33
C LEU A 102 8.06 18.41 8.95
N ALA A 103 8.40 18.60 7.67
CA ALA A 103 8.89 19.85 7.15
C ALA A 103 7.75 20.84 6.91
N LEU A 104 7.94 22.07 7.42
CA LEU A 104 7.06 23.22 7.21
C LEU A 104 7.66 24.24 6.25
N VAL A 105 8.97 24.21 6.04
CA VAL A 105 9.69 25.16 5.19
C VAL A 105 10.65 24.39 4.30
N ARG A 106 10.77 24.83 3.04
CA ARG A 106 11.74 24.34 2.08
C ARG A 106 12.47 25.50 1.42
N ASN A 107 13.80 25.48 1.42
CA ASN A 107 14.66 26.50 0.81
C ASN A 107 14.28 27.93 1.28
N GLY A 108 14.00 28.08 2.57
CA GLY A 108 13.59 29.35 3.19
C GLY A 108 12.14 29.78 2.93
N LYS A 109 11.37 29.05 2.12
CA LYS A 109 9.95 29.34 1.85
C LYS A 109 9.03 28.45 2.68
N MET A 110 8.07 29.06 3.37
CA MET A 110 6.99 28.33 4.06
C MET A 110 6.19 27.51 3.05
N LEU A 111 5.93 26.26 3.41
CA LEU A 111 5.07 25.35 2.65
C LEU A 111 3.62 25.66 3.03
N GLU A 112 2.73 25.64 2.04
CA GLU A 112 1.29 25.61 2.30
C GLU A 112 0.92 24.30 3.02
N ASP A 113 -0.28 24.26 3.59
CA ASP A 113 -0.80 23.12 4.34
C ASP A 113 -0.77 21.81 3.53
N GLU A 114 -1.21 21.88 2.28
CA GLU A 114 -1.19 20.77 1.33
C GLU A 114 0.23 20.39 0.86
N ASN A 115 1.26 21.07 1.38
CA ASN A 115 2.65 20.81 1.03
C ASN A 115 3.50 20.40 2.24
N ILE A 116 2.93 20.32 3.45
CA ILE A 116 3.63 19.74 4.61
C ILE A 116 4.07 18.32 4.24
N ARG A 117 5.33 18.00 4.55
CA ARG A 117 6.01 16.86 3.97
C ARG A 117 6.86 16.12 4.98
N LEU A 118 6.83 14.80 4.93
CA LEU A 118 7.79 13.95 5.64
C LEU A 118 9.13 14.01 4.90
N VAL A 119 10.21 14.26 5.62
CA VAL A 119 11.57 14.24 5.06
C VAL A 119 12.46 13.35 5.93
N ILE A 120 13.13 12.39 5.28
CA ILE A 120 14.01 11.42 5.94
C ILE A 120 15.28 11.28 5.10
N PRO A 121 16.35 12.06 5.38
CA PRO A 121 17.50 12.22 4.49
C PRO A 121 18.16 10.93 3.99
N ALA A 122 18.19 9.87 4.81
CA ALA A 122 18.91 8.62 4.50
C ALA A 122 18.08 7.57 3.75
N ILE A 123 16.81 7.82 3.46
CA ILE A 123 15.96 6.91 2.68
C ILE A 123 15.56 7.56 1.35
N ARG A 124 15.11 6.73 0.41
CA ARG A 124 14.69 7.18 -0.92
C ARG A 124 13.57 8.21 -0.84
N ASP A 125 13.63 9.21 -1.72
CA ASP A 125 12.69 10.34 -1.75
C ASP A 125 11.23 9.94 -2.04
N MET A 126 10.98 8.75 -2.59
CA MET A 126 9.64 8.19 -2.74
C MET A 126 8.88 8.01 -1.41
N PHE A 127 9.60 7.95 -0.28
CA PHE A 127 9.03 7.91 1.07
C PHE A 127 8.76 9.31 1.64
N TRP A 128 9.21 10.37 0.98
CA TRP A 128 9.07 11.75 1.44
C TRP A 128 7.74 12.33 0.99
N ILE A 129 6.67 11.72 1.51
CA ILE A 129 5.28 12.01 1.21
C ILE A 129 4.92 13.46 1.55
N GLN A 130 4.24 14.12 0.62
CA GLN A 130 3.71 15.48 0.76
C GLN A 130 2.20 15.43 1.02
N ASP A 131 1.61 16.55 1.42
CA ASP A 131 0.16 16.69 1.63
C ASP A 131 -0.36 15.64 2.61
N ILE A 132 0.38 15.46 3.71
CA ILE A 132 0.05 14.42 4.70
C ILE A 132 -1.29 14.78 5.33
N SER A 133 -2.24 13.86 5.25
CA SER A 133 -3.54 13.98 5.92
C SER A 133 -3.58 13.11 7.18
N THR A 134 -2.90 11.96 7.18
CA THR A 134 -2.97 10.99 8.28
C THR A 134 -1.61 10.34 8.53
N ILE A 135 -1.30 10.15 9.81
CA ILE A 135 -0.18 9.34 10.31
C ILE A 135 -0.77 8.29 11.22
N LYS A 136 -0.56 7.01 10.94
CA LYS A 136 -1.10 5.89 11.74
C LYS A 136 0.02 5.00 12.26
N THR A 137 -0.07 4.60 13.53
CA THR A 137 0.81 3.55 14.07
C THR A 137 0.37 2.18 13.58
N GLU A 138 1.34 1.35 13.21
CA GLU A 138 1.12 -0.04 12.83
C GLU A 138 2.09 -0.94 13.61
N THR A 139 1.57 -2.00 14.19
CA THR A 139 2.37 -3.14 14.67
C THR A 139 2.51 -4.13 13.52
N ILE A 140 3.69 -4.70 13.33
CA ILE A 140 3.90 -5.78 12.38
C ILE A 140 3.07 -6.95 12.87
N THR A 141 1.98 -7.22 12.15
CA THR A 141 1.46 -8.57 12.06
C THR A 141 2.17 -9.18 10.87
N ASP A 142 2.95 -10.24 11.09
CA ASP A 142 3.49 -11.00 9.97
C ASP A 142 2.30 -11.45 9.13
N THR A 143 2.27 -11.07 7.85
CA THR A 143 1.28 -11.63 6.93
C THR A 143 1.46 -13.14 7.02
N PRO A 144 0.44 -13.89 7.49
CA PRO A 144 0.63 -15.28 7.83
C PRO A 144 1.09 -16.01 6.57
N PHE A 145 1.95 -17.01 6.74
CA PHE A 145 2.34 -17.82 5.60
C PHE A 145 1.08 -18.47 4.99
N PRO A 146 0.82 -18.34 3.68
CA PRO A 146 -0.39 -18.91 3.11
C PRO A 146 -0.40 -20.43 3.33
N HIS A 147 -1.57 -21.04 3.51
CA HIS A 147 -1.73 -22.50 3.49
C HIS A 147 -2.43 -22.96 2.21
N THR A 148 -3.12 -22.04 1.54
CA THR A 148 -3.81 -22.28 0.28
C THR A 148 -3.36 -21.28 -0.76
N ILE A 149 -2.99 -21.77 -1.95
CA ILE A 149 -2.63 -20.93 -3.09
C ILE A 149 -3.50 -21.31 -4.29
N TYR A 150 -4.24 -20.34 -4.80
CA TYR A 150 -4.95 -20.42 -6.07
C TYR A 150 -4.06 -19.96 -7.22
N PHE A 151 -4.20 -20.61 -8.38
CA PHE A 151 -3.60 -20.12 -9.61
C PHE A 151 -4.57 -19.15 -10.30
N ALA A 152 -4.06 -17.99 -10.73
CA ALA A 152 -4.88 -16.98 -11.38
C ALA A 152 -5.37 -17.46 -12.75
N GLU A 153 -4.57 -18.24 -13.47
CA GLU A 153 -4.85 -18.64 -14.85
C GLU A 153 -6.20 -19.39 -15.01
N PRO A 154 -6.51 -20.43 -14.21
CA PRO A 154 -7.83 -21.08 -14.25
C PRO A 154 -9.00 -20.12 -13.93
N ILE A 155 -8.84 -19.22 -12.96
CA ILE A 155 -9.85 -18.22 -12.60
C ILE A 155 -10.13 -17.29 -13.79
N LEU A 156 -9.06 -16.77 -14.40
CA LEU A 156 -9.13 -15.85 -15.53
C LEU A 156 -9.72 -16.51 -16.78
N GLN A 157 -9.43 -17.79 -17.03
CA GLN A 157 -9.97 -18.56 -18.16
C GLN A 157 -11.49 -18.79 -18.05
N LYS A 158 -12.00 -18.95 -16.82
CA LYS A 158 -13.44 -19.13 -16.54
C LYS A 158 -14.20 -17.81 -16.48
N THR A 159 -13.49 -16.68 -16.40
CA THR A 159 -14.09 -15.36 -16.28
C THR A 159 -14.14 -14.66 -17.64
N GLN A 160 -15.26 -14.06 -17.98
CA GLN A 160 -15.39 -13.27 -19.20
C GLN A 160 -14.59 -11.97 -19.09
N ILE A 161 -13.62 -11.78 -19.99
CA ILE A 161 -12.89 -10.53 -20.12
C ILE A 161 -13.80 -9.44 -20.70
N ARG A 162 -13.65 -8.20 -20.23
CA ARG A 162 -14.48 -7.07 -20.62
C ARG A 162 -13.64 -5.99 -21.29
N ASP A 163 -14.24 -5.34 -22.28
CA ASP A 163 -13.75 -4.10 -22.86
C ASP A 163 -14.43 -2.92 -22.16
N GLU A 164 -13.70 -1.81 -22.03
CA GLU A 164 -14.17 -0.57 -21.40
C GLU A 164 -14.65 -0.78 -19.95
N LEU A 165 -13.73 -0.59 -19.01
CA LEU A 165 -13.99 -0.73 -17.57
C LEU A 165 -13.95 0.66 -16.89
N PRO A 166 -15.08 1.37 -16.81
CA PRO A 166 -15.14 2.67 -16.14
C PRO A 166 -14.53 2.64 -14.73
N PRO A 167 -13.84 3.70 -14.31
CA PRO A 167 -13.62 4.96 -15.03
C PRO A 167 -12.46 4.91 -16.05
N PHE A 168 -11.82 3.76 -16.24
CA PHE A 168 -10.73 3.61 -17.19
C PHE A 168 -11.27 3.36 -18.60
N VAL A 169 -10.88 4.24 -19.53
CA VAL A 169 -11.29 4.15 -20.94
C VAL A 169 -10.23 3.43 -21.78
N LYS A 170 -10.65 2.75 -22.85
CA LYS A 170 -9.76 2.03 -23.79
C LYS A 170 -8.87 0.99 -23.11
N VAL A 171 -9.44 0.27 -22.16
CA VAL A 171 -8.79 -0.84 -21.45
C VAL A 171 -9.62 -2.10 -21.60
N THR A 172 -8.94 -3.24 -21.59
CA THR A 172 -9.55 -4.58 -21.57
C THR A 172 -9.04 -5.30 -20.33
N GLY A 173 -9.92 -6.00 -19.62
CA GLY A 173 -9.53 -6.64 -18.36
C GLY A 173 -10.68 -7.20 -17.54
N TYR A 174 -10.49 -7.20 -16.23
CA TYR A 174 -11.45 -7.70 -15.24
C TYR A 174 -11.60 -6.69 -14.10
N THR A 175 -12.72 -6.73 -13.39
CA THR A 175 -12.78 -6.07 -12.09
C THR A 175 -11.99 -6.91 -11.08
N PHE A 176 -11.33 -6.25 -10.13
CA PHE A 176 -10.55 -6.93 -9.10
C PHE A 176 -11.45 -7.86 -8.27
N THR A 177 -12.60 -7.35 -7.83
CA THR A 177 -13.58 -8.09 -7.04
C THR A 177 -14.05 -9.39 -7.72
N GLU A 178 -14.33 -9.37 -9.03
CA GLU A 178 -14.83 -10.55 -9.76
C GLU A 178 -13.81 -11.69 -9.79
N ILE A 179 -12.53 -11.38 -9.97
CA ILE A 179 -11.46 -12.39 -9.97
C ILE A 179 -11.18 -12.85 -8.54
N MET A 180 -11.10 -11.92 -7.60
CA MET A 180 -10.70 -12.22 -6.23
C MET A 180 -11.78 -12.97 -5.45
N ALA A 181 -13.07 -12.71 -5.70
CA ALA A 181 -14.17 -13.41 -5.03
C ALA A 181 -14.20 -14.92 -5.32
N GLN A 182 -13.50 -15.38 -6.37
CA GLN A 182 -13.39 -16.82 -6.69
C GLN A 182 -12.36 -17.54 -5.81
N ALA A 183 -11.41 -16.82 -5.21
CA ALA A 183 -10.39 -17.37 -4.32
C ALA A 183 -10.64 -16.98 -2.85
N PHE A 184 -11.25 -15.81 -2.63
CA PHE A 184 -11.45 -15.24 -1.30
C PHE A 184 -12.95 -15.13 -1.01
N PRO A 185 -13.49 -15.90 -0.05
CA PRO A 185 -14.92 -15.86 0.28
C PRO A 185 -15.35 -14.51 0.88
N PHE A 186 -14.41 -13.79 1.50
CA PHE A 186 -14.61 -12.46 2.06
C PHE A 186 -13.47 -11.54 1.65
N LEU A 187 -13.77 -10.54 0.82
CA LEU A 187 -12.85 -9.48 0.47
C LEU A 187 -13.05 -8.32 1.44
N LYS A 188 -12.15 -8.22 2.41
CA LYS A 188 -12.12 -7.19 3.44
C LYS A 188 -10.70 -7.07 3.98
N ASP A 189 -10.48 -6.09 4.85
CA ASP A 189 -9.23 -5.87 5.55
C ASP A 189 -8.07 -5.52 4.57
N GLU A 190 -6.82 -5.67 5.01
CA GLU A 190 -5.65 -5.44 4.17
C GLU A 190 -5.38 -6.60 3.21
N VAL A 191 -5.11 -6.25 1.96
CA VAL A 191 -4.71 -7.16 0.90
C VAL A 191 -3.27 -6.88 0.51
N LEU A 192 -2.40 -7.88 0.64
CA LEU A 192 -1.05 -7.80 0.13
C LEU A 192 -1.06 -8.02 -1.38
N VAL A 193 -0.58 -7.04 -2.14
CA VAL A 193 -0.40 -7.14 -3.60
C VAL A 193 1.07 -6.96 -3.95
N VAL A 194 1.55 -7.78 -4.89
CA VAL A 194 2.96 -7.76 -5.30
C VAL A 194 3.09 -7.84 -6.83
N GLY A 195 3.84 -6.90 -7.39
CA GLY A 195 4.23 -6.91 -8.80
C GLY A 195 5.39 -7.87 -9.08
N LYS A 196 5.57 -8.26 -10.34
CA LYS A 196 6.66 -9.14 -10.77
C LYS A 196 8.06 -8.56 -10.48
N ASP A 197 8.17 -7.24 -10.43
CA ASP A 197 9.39 -6.51 -10.07
C ASP A 197 9.68 -6.52 -8.56
N GLY A 198 8.78 -7.07 -7.75
CA GLY A 198 8.90 -7.17 -6.31
C GLY A 198 8.35 -5.96 -5.55
N VAL A 199 7.74 -4.98 -6.23
CA VAL A 199 7.01 -3.89 -5.55
C VAL A 199 5.85 -4.48 -4.77
N LYS A 200 5.74 -4.14 -3.47
CA LYS A 200 4.72 -4.68 -2.55
C LYS A 200 3.93 -3.57 -1.90
N HIS A 201 2.61 -3.75 -1.82
CA HIS A 201 1.74 -2.90 -1.01
C HIS A 201 0.77 -3.76 -0.21
N SER A 202 0.57 -3.42 1.06
CA SER A 202 -0.63 -3.83 1.81
C SER A 202 -1.67 -2.72 1.65
N LEU A 203 -2.78 -3.04 1.01
CA LEU A 203 -3.83 -2.08 0.65
C LEU A 203 -5.14 -2.48 1.31
N ASP A 204 -5.77 -1.53 1.99
CA ASP A 204 -7.14 -1.70 2.47
C ASP A 204 -8.10 -1.97 1.30
N TYR A 205 -8.89 -3.05 1.40
CA TYR A 205 -9.75 -3.47 0.32
C TYR A 205 -10.82 -2.44 -0.02
N ASP A 206 -11.56 -1.96 0.98
CA ASP A 206 -12.70 -1.06 0.76
C ASP A 206 -12.25 0.30 0.23
N LYS A 207 -11.11 0.80 0.71
CA LYS A 207 -10.54 2.07 0.30
C LYS A 207 -9.89 2.02 -1.09
N TYR A 208 -9.10 0.98 -1.40
CA TYR A 208 -8.25 0.98 -2.60
C TYR A 208 -8.65 -0.04 -3.65
N LEU A 209 -9.24 -1.18 -3.28
CA LEU A 209 -9.33 -2.35 -4.18
C LEU A 209 -10.74 -2.70 -4.63
N LYS A 210 -11.76 -2.25 -3.90
CA LYS A 210 -13.17 -2.50 -4.23
C LYS A 210 -13.56 -2.05 -5.64
N ASN A 211 -13.00 -0.93 -6.11
CA ASN A 211 -13.20 -0.40 -7.46
C ASN A 211 -11.98 -0.64 -8.37
N ALA A 212 -11.02 -1.45 -7.94
CA ALA A 212 -9.84 -1.73 -8.74
C ALA A 212 -10.16 -2.63 -9.93
N ILE A 213 -9.32 -2.54 -10.95
CA ILE A 213 -9.38 -3.37 -12.15
C ILE A 213 -8.02 -3.99 -12.46
N LEU A 214 -8.08 -5.18 -13.04
CA LEU A 214 -6.95 -5.89 -13.62
C LEU A 214 -6.93 -5.64 -15.13
N ILE A 215 -6.08 -4.72 -15.58
CA ILE A 215 -5.95 -4.37 -17.00
C ILE A 215 -4.99 -5.33 -17.67
N LYS A 216 -5.44 -5.98 -18.74
CA LYS A 216 -4.61 -6.87 -19.55
C LYS A 216 -3.45 -6.11 -20.18
N ASN A 217 -2.26 -6.66 -20.05
CA ASN A 217 -1.04 -6.19 -20.67
C ASN A 217 -0.28 -7.40 -21.25
N ASN A 218 -0.51 -7.70 -22.53
CA ASN A 218 -0.02 -8.93 -23.17
C ASN A 218 -0.46 -10.19 -22.40
N LYS A 219 0.48 -10.87 -21.72
CA LYS A 219 0.26 -12.06 -20.89
C LYS A 219 0.24 -11.76 -19.38
N SER A 220 0.29 -10.49 -19.00
CA SER A 220 0.25 -10.03 -17.61
C SER A 220 -0.95 -9.13 -17.36
N PHE A 221 -1.15 -8.74 -16.11
CA PHE A 221 -2.16 -7.78 -15.71
C PHE A 221 -1.54 -6.67 -14.87
N ASN A 222 -2.00 -5.44 -15.09
CA ASN A 222 -1.68 -4.33 -14.20
C ASN A 222 -2.88 -4.09 -13.27
N LEU A 223 -2.61 -3.87 -11.98
CA LEU A 223 -3.63 -3.47 -11.00
C LEU A 223 -3.72 -1.96 -10.98
N LYS A 224 -4.91 -1.42 -11.25
CA LYS A 224 -5.20 0.00 -11.11
C LYS A 224 -6.47 0.20 -10.33
N SER A 225 -6.57 1.32 -9.63
CA SER A 225 -7.80 1.74 -8.98
C SER A 225 -7.99 3.23 -9.16
N PRO A 226 -9.24 3.72 -9.35
CA PRO A 226 -9.50 5.16 -9.33
C PRO A 226 -9.27 5.78 -7.96
N ASP A 227 -9.38 4.98 -6.90
CA ASP A 227 -9.22 5.40 -5.51
C ASP A 227 -7.76 5.28 -5.04
N MET A 228 -6.86 4.91 -5.95
CA MET A 228 -5.42 4.76 -5.72
C MET A 228 -4.65 5.66 -6.69
N PRO A 229 -3.74 6.52 -6.20
CA PRO A 229 -2.95 7.37 -7.07
C PRO A 229 -2.07 6.54 -8.00
N ALA A 230 -1.80 7.07 -9.20
CA ALA A 230 -1.13 6.33 -10.26
C ALA A 230 0.26 5.80 -9.90
N GLY A 231 0.95 6.48 -8.97
CA GLY A 231 2.25 6.06 -8.45
C GLY A 231 2.22 4.75 -7.65
N MET A 232 1.06 4.33 -7.14
CA MET A 232 0.87 3.09 -6.38
C MET A 232 0.32 1.94 -7.23
N TRP A 233 -0.02 2.18 -8.50
CA TRP A 233 -0.52 1.13 -9.37
C TRP A 233 0.55 0.04 -9.59
N ILE A 234 0.11 -1.21 -9.53
CA ILE A 234 1.01 -2.36 -9.64
C ILE A 234 1.10 -2.80 -11.09
N LYS A 235 2.32 -2.80 -11.63
CA LYS A 235 2.59 -3.35 -12.96
C LYS A 235 2.89 -4.83 -12.86
N ASN A 236 2.43 -5.61 -13.85
CA ASN A 236 2.66 -7.05 -13.92
C ASN A 236 2.38 -7.76 -12.58
N LEU A 237 1.16 -7.62 -12.09
CA LEU A 237 0.69 -8.21 -10.85
C LEU A 237 1.01 -9.71 -10.82
N ALA A 238 1.70 -10.15 -9.77
CA ALA A 238 2.25 -11.49 -9.67
C ALA A 238 1.69 -12.28 -8.49
N TYR A 239 1.31 -11.59 -7.42
CA TYR A 239 0.85 -12.24 -6.20
C TYR A 239 -0.15 -11.35 -5.46
N ILE A 240 -1.17 -11.97 -4.88
CA ILE A 240 -2.19 -11.34 -4.04
C ILE A 240 -2.42 -12.25 -2.83
N GLN A 241 -2.55 -11.69 -1.63
CA GLN A 241 -2.81 -12.46 -0.43
C GLN A 241 -3.73 -11.73 0.54
N ILE A 242 -4.62 -12.51 1.13
CA ILE A 242 -5.48 -12.11 2.24
C ILE A 242 -5.40 -13.24 3.27
N PHE A 243 -4.95 -12.91 4.49
CA PHE A 243 -4.65 -13.89 5.53
C PHE A 243 -3.80 -15.06 5.00
N ASP A 244 -4.22 -16.29 5.22
CA ASP A 244 -3.52 -17.52 4.85
C ASP A 244 -3.90 -18.05 3.46
N VAL A 245 -4.58 -17.25 2.65
CA VAL A 245 -4.94 -17.61 1.26
C VAL A 245 -4.22 -16.65 0.31
N ALA A 246 -3.68 -17.20 -0.78
CA ALA A 246 -3.05 -16.41 -1.82
C ALA A 246 -3.53 -16.78 -3.23
N VAL A 247 -3.38 -15.84 -4.14
CA VAL A 247 -3.51 -16.04 -5.59
C VAL A 247 -2.17 -15.72 -6.23
N ILE A 248 -1.65 -16.62 -7.06
CA ILE A 248 -0.43 -16.39 -7.84
C ILE A 248 -0.71 -16.39 -9.35
N PHE A 249 -0.09 -15.46 -10.06
CA PHE A 249 -0.10 -15.43 -11.52
C PHE A 249 1.04 -16.33 -11.99
N GLN A 250 0.73 -17.59 -12.26
CA GLN A 250 1.70 -18.66 -12.50
C GLN A 250 2.65 -18.31 -13.65
N ASN A 251 2.16 -17.62 -14.68
CA ASN A 251 2.95 -17.18 -15.84
C ASN A 251 4.11 -16.22 -15.50
N HIS A 252 4.19 -15.71 -14.28
CA HIS A 252 5.31 -14.87 -13.82
C HIS A 252 6.45 -15.66 -13.17
N PHE A 253 6.27 -16.95 -12.94
CA PHE A 253 7.18 -17.79 -12.17
C PHE A 253 7.46 -19.11 -12.89
N SER A 254 8.64 -19.67 -12.68
CA SER A 254 8.98 -21.00 -13.17
C SER A 254 8.56 -22.08 -12.19
N SER A 255 8.54 -21.77 -10.88
CA SER A 255 8.15 -22.68 -9.79
C SER A 255 7.83 -21.89 -8.51
N LEU A 256 7.39 -22.58 -7.45
CA LEU A 256 7.20 -21.97 -6.12
C LEU A 256 8.50 -21.47 -5.50
N THR A 257 9.66 -21.94 -5.97
CA THR A 257 10.95 -21.42 -5.51
C THR A 257 11.15 -19.96 -5.95
N ASP A 258 10.68 -19.59 -7.14
CA ASP A 258 10.72 -18.20 -7.61
C ASP A 258 9.77 -17.32 -6.78
N VAL A 259 8.59 -17.85 -6.43
CA VAL A 259 7.61 -17.19 -5.55
C VAL A 259 8.20 -16.96 -4.15
N LYS A 260 8.83 -17.99 -3.58
CA LYS A 260 9.56 -17.90 -2.30
C LYS A 260 10.60 -16.79 -2.32
N LYS A 261 11.35 -16.67 -3.42
CA LYS A 261 12.41 -15.66 -3.56
C LYS A 261 11.86 -14.24 -3.60
N ILE A 262 10.82 -13.97 -4.39
CA ILE A 262 10.24 -12.61 -4.49
C ILE A 262 9.54 -12.20 -3.18
N LEU A 263 8.92 -13.15 -2.48
CA LEU A 263 8.22 -12.89 -1.22
C LEU A 263 9.13 -12.94 0.00
N ASN A 264 10.35 -13.46 -0.14
CA ASN A 264 11.29 -13.73 0.95
C ASN A 264 10.70 -14.68 2.01
N TRP A 265 10.00 -15.73 1.57
CA TRP A 265 9.48 -16.75 2.50
C TRP A 265 10.63 -17.54 3.12
N LYS A 266 10.69 -17.57 4.45
CA LYS A 266 11.76 -18.27 5.20
C LYS A 266 11.61 -19.79 5.09
N ILE A 267 10.37 -20.28 5.19
CA ILE A 267 10.03 -21.71 5.20
C ILE A 267 9.02 -21.95 4.07
N PHE A 268 9.17 -23.06 3.35
CA PHE A 268 8.23 -23.51 2.34
C PHE A 268 8.18 -25.05 2.36
N PRO A 269 7.00 -25.68 2.29
CA PRO A 269 6.90 -27.14 2.33
C PRO A 269 7.62 -27.79 1.13
N SER A 270 8.24 -28.94 1.34
CA SER A 270 8.89 -29.71 0.27
C SER A 270 7.89 -30.38 -0.68
N GLU A 271 6.67 -30.63 -0.20
CA GLU A 271 5.59 -31.25 -0.95
C GLU A 271 4.31 -30.43 -0.78
N VAL A 272 3.49 -30.42 -1.83
CA VAL A 272 2.16 -29.78 -1.81
C VAL A 272 1.13 -30.74 -2.40
N THR A 273 -0.13 -30.54 -2.03
CA THR A 273 -1.26 -31.21 -2.67
C THR A 273 -1.85 -30.27 -3.71
N LEU A 274 -1.74 -30.63 -4.98
CA LEU A 274 -2.40 -29.96 -6.09
C LEU A 274 -3.85 -30.47 -6.23
N HIS A 275 -4.74 -29.55 -6.58
CA HIS A 275 -6.16 -29.83 -6.80
C HIS A 275 -6.56 -29.56 -8.25
N PHE A 276 -7.30 -30.51 -8.83
CA PHE A 276 -7.77 -30.52 -10.22
C PHE A 276 -9.23 -30.96 -10.27
N ASN A 277 -10.20 -30.05 -10.36
CA ASN A 277 -11.61 -30.43 -10.27
C ASN A 277 -11.86 -31.34 -9.02
N GLU A 278 -12.24 -32.60 -9.23
CA GLU A 278 -12.46 -33.61 -8.16
C GLU A 278 -11.21 -34.43 -7.79
N ASN A 279 -10.10 -34.28 -8.52
CA ASN A 279 -8.88 -35.04 -8.32
C ASN A 279 -7.83 -34.26 -7.52
N VAL A 280 -6.96 -34.99 -6.82
CA VAL A 280 -5.82 -34.44 -6.08
C VAL A 280 -4.56 -35.22 -6.35
N GLU A 281 -3.41 -34.56 -6.27
CA GLU A 281 -2.11 -35.19 -6.42
C GLU A 281 -1.09 -34.52 -5.50
N LYS A 282 -0.17 -35.30 -4.92
CA LYS A 282 0.95 -34.78 -4.15
C LYS A 282 2.18 -34.68 -5.04
N LEU A 283 2.79 -33.50 -5.13
CA LEU A 283 3.99 -33.24 -5.92
C LEU A 283 5.02 -32.45 -5.14
N ASN A 284 6.27 -32.49 -5.62
CA ASN A 284 7.36 -31.72 -5.03
C ASN A 284 7.23 -30.24 -5.38
N SER A 285 7.39 -29.36 -4.40
CA SER A 285 7.22 -27.91 -4.57
C SER A 285 8.29 -27.24 -5.47
N SER A 286 9.39 -27.92 -5.75
CA SER A 286 10.47 -27.41 -6.62
C SER A 286 10.21 -27.65 -8.11
N GLU A 287 9.20 -28.44 -8.47
CA GLU A 287 8.86 -28.74 -9.85
C GLU A 287 8.42 -27.49 -10.63
N LYS A 288 8.60 -27.54 -11.96
CA LYS A 288 8.29 -26.41 -12.82
C LYS A 288 6.80 -26.32 -13.10
N PHE A 289 6.27 -25.11 -13.02
CA PHE A 289 4.87 -24.80 -13.31
C PHE A 289 4.42 -25.16 -14.72
N ASN A 290 5.30 -25.03 -15.70
CA ASN A 290 5.00 -25.36 -17.09
C ASN A 290 5.14 -26.87 -17.42
N SER A 291 5.34 -27.72 -16.42
CA SER A 291 5.55 -29.16 -16.61
C SER A 291 4.49 -29.97 -15.86
N GLY A 292 4.08 -31.08 -16.48
CA GLY A 292 3.18 -32.05 -15.85
C GLY A 292 1.86 -31.42 -15.39
N ASN A 293 1.42 -31.87 -14.21
CA ASN A 293 0.12 -31.52 -13.69
C ASN A 293 0.06 -30.09 -13.13
N TRP A 294 1.18 -29.44 -12.78
CA TRP A 294 1.19 -28.04 -12.32
C TRP A 294 0.48 -27.05 -13.26
N SER A 295 0.58 -27.26 -14.56
CA SER A 295 -0.05 -26.40 -15.58
C SER A 295 -1.59 -26.52 -15.63
N LYS A 296 -2.14 -27.55 -15.01
CA LYS A 296 -3.58 -27.87 -14.99
C LYS A 296 -4.21 -27.63 -13.61
N ALA A 297 -3.40 -27.40 -12.58
CA ALA A 297 -3.87 -27.25 -11.21
C ALA A 297 -4.69 -25.97 -11.07
N GLU A 298 -5.78 -26.06 -10.33
CA GLU A 298 -6.61 -24.88 -10.00
C GLU A 298 -6.06 -24.16 -8.78
N TRP A 299 -5.60 -24.93 -7.81
CA TRP A 299 -5.04 -24.46 -6.56
C TRP A 299 -4.23 -25.57 -5.89
N LEU A 300 -3.56 -25.21 -4.80
CA LEU A 300 -2.78 -26.12 -3.99
C LEU A 300 -2.85 -25.77 -2.50
N LYS A 301 -2.51 -26.75 -1.67
CA LYS A 301 -2.40 -26.59 -0.22
C LYS A 301 -1.35 -27.52 0.40
N TRP A 302 -1.06 -27.29 1.68
CA TRP A 302 -0.23 -28.15 2.51
C TRP A 302 -0.69 -28.15 3.96
#